data_AF-A0A5K0YQF5-F1
#
_entry.id   AF-A0A5K0YQF5-F1
#
_cell.length_a   1.000
_cell.length_b   1.000
_cell.length_c   1.000
_cell.angle_alpha   90.00
_cell.angle_beta   90.00
_cell.angle_gamma   90.00
#
_symmetry.space_group_name_H-M   'P 1'
#
loop_
_entity.id
_entity.type
_entity.pdbx_description
1 polymer ?
#
loop_
_entity_poly.entity_id
_entity_poly.type
_entity_poly.pdbx_seq_one_letter_code
_entity_poly.pdbx_strand_id
1 'polypeptide(L)' 'SAITGPIGKECADLWPRIASAANAIV' A
#
# COMPACT_ATOMS: atom_id res chain seq x y z
N SER A 1 3.66 -10.73 5.65
CA SER A 1 3.13 -10.95 4.30
C SER A 1 3.25 -9.66 3.52
N ALA A 2 4.04 -9.64 2.45
CA ALA A 2 4.21 -8.46 1.60
C ALA A 2 3.15 -8.46 0.49
N ILE A 3 2.58 -7.30 0.20
CA ILE A 3 1.60 -7.15 -0.88
C ILE A 3 2.37 -7.19 -2.21
N THR A 4 1.94 -8.08 -3.10
CA THR A 4 2.48 -8.15 -4.46
C THR A 4 1.73 -7.15 -5.33
N GLY A 5 2.43 -6.08 -5.73
CA GLY A 5 1.90 -5.02 -6.58
C GLY A 5 1.77 -3.67 -5.87
N PRO A 6 1.73 -2.56 -6.64
CA PRO A 6 1.56 -1.24 -6.08
C PRO A 6 0.12 -1.03 -5.60
N ILE A 7 -0.05 -0.24 -4.54
CA ILE A 7 -1.36 0.24 -4.10
C ILE A 7 -1.54 1.71 -4.54
N GLY A 8 -2.77 2.16 -4.74
CA GLY A 8 -3.03 3.58 -5.03
C GLY A 8 -2.83 4.46 -3.80
N LYS A 9 -2.46 5.73 -4.00
CA LYS A 9 -2.33 6.72 -2.91
C LYS A 9 -3.55 6.80 -2.00
N GLU A 10 -4.76 6.92 -2.56
CA GLU A 10 -5.99 6.98 -1.77
C GLU A 10 -6.15 5.76 -0.84
N CYS A 11 -5.80 4.56 -1.33
CA CYS A 11 -5.78 3.34 -0.52
C CYS A 11 -4.68 3.37 0.55
N ALA A 12 -3.52 3.97 0.25
CA ALA A 12 -2.44 4.11 1.21
C ALA A 12 -2.79 5.08 2.35
N ASP A 13 -3.48 6.18 2.03
CA ASP A 13 -3.95 7.19 2.98
C ASP A 13 -5.05 6.64 3.90
N LEU A 14 -5.96 5.83 3.34
CA LEU A 14 -7.03 5.18 4.11
C LEU A 14 -6.51 4.07 5.03
N TRP A 15 -5.53 3.29 4.57
CA TRP A 15 -5.02 2.12 5.30
C TRP A 15 -3.50 2.15 5.48
N PRO A 16 -2.99 2.88 6.49
CA PRO A 16 -1.55 3.07 6.68
C PRO A 16 -0.78 1.77 6.97
N ARG A 17 -1.42 0.78 7.61
CA ARG A 17 -0.82 -0.55 7.84
C ARG A 17 -0.63 -1.34 6.54
N ILE A 18 -1.53 -1.14 5.57
CA ILE A 18 -1.47 -1.79 4.25
C ILE A 18 -0.41 -1.08 3.40
N ALA A 19 -0.34 0.25 3.47
CA ALA A 19 0.72 1.05 2.85
C ALA A 19 2.12 0.61 3.29
N SER A 20 2.31 0.39 4.60
CA SER A 20 3.59 -0.09 5.14
C SER A 20 3.98 -1.50 4.68
N ALA A 21 3.03 -2.29 4.18
CA ALA A 21 3.26 -3.65 3.68
C ALA A 21 3.32 -3.74 2.14
N ALA A 22 3.09 -2.62 1.45
CA ALA A 22 3.16 -2.52 0.00
C ALA A 22 4.59 -2.23 -0.47
N ASN A 23 4.98 -2.84 -1.59
CA ASN A 23 6.31 -2.62 -2.18
C ASN A 23 6.40 -1.30 -2.97
N ALA A 24 5.26 -0.76 -3.40
CA ALA A 24 5.18 0.50 -4.12
C ALA A 24 3.80 1.13 -3.93
N ILE A 25 3.73 2.47 -4.03
CA ILE A 25 2.49 3.24 -4.02
C ILE A 25 2.48 4.10 -5.28
N VAL A 26 1.37 4.08 -6.02
CA VAL A 26 1.17 4.86 -7.27
C VAL A 26 0.09 5.93 -7.11
#